data_AF-A0A961WD58-F1
#
_entry.id   AF-A0A961WD58-F1
#
_cell.length_a   1.000
_cell.length_b   1.000
_cell.length_c   1.000
_cell.angle_alpha   90.00
_cell.angle_beta   90.00
_cell.angle_gamma   90.00
#
_symmetry.space_group_name_H-M   'P 1'
#
loop_
_entity.id
_entity.type
_entity.pdbx_description
1 polymer ?
#
loop_
_entity_poly.entity_id
_entity_poly.type
_entity_poly.pdbx_seq_one_letter_code
_entity_poly.pdbx_strand_id
1 'polypeptide(L)'
;MGNRLAHRLSIREEDERTEGFTLVELLVTMTILLVLLGMVFVAFVAVTQSFLTQEAYTDSLRVNASAMNRMTETIRAGTEIQVEDAANRPAFVVAGPNEMVVYISKRPVPERTIFSVDQDTLVMGTAPADLSSDPYWEFPGDDGGELSLSSYGEVRQIAHRIPESRPSIFTYYDAEGQDLGISTLLTLPDDRTTLQRIRSVEIRLTVDSQPTFGSPVEIQDRVVLPNLGVIQE
;
A
#
# COMPACT_ATOMS: atom_id res chain seq x y z
N MET A 1 61.51 27.73 71.81
CA MET A 1 60.47 26.70 72.06
C MET A 1 59.34 26.93 71.06
N GLY A 2 59.21 26.12 70.01
CA GLY A 2 58.12 26.31 69.04
C GLY A 2 58.38 25.82 67.62
N ASN A 3 59.04 24.67 67.43
CA ASN A 3 59.21 24.13 66.07
C ASN A 3 59.32 22.59 66.02
N ARG A 4 58.57 21.89 66.87
CA ARG A 4 58.50 20.42 66.88
C ARG A 4 57.09 19.85 66.72
N LEU A 5 56.08 20.71 66.56
CA LEU A 5 54.67 20.29 66.41
C LEU A 5 54.22 20.24 64.94
N ALA A 6 54.85 20.97 64.02
CA ALA A 6 54.44 20.98 62.62
C ALA A 6 54.86 19.72 61.83
N HIS A 7 55.92 19.01 62.25
CA HIS A 7 56.42 17.86 61.49
C HIS A 7 55.72 16.53 61.81
N ARG A 8 54.87 16.49 62.84
CA ARG A 8 54.13 15.25 63.22
C ARG A 8 52.73 15.16 62.64
N LEU A 9 52.27 16.18 61.91
CA LEU A 9 50.97 16.16 61.25
C LEU A 9 51.06 15.89 59.74
N SER A 10 52.22 16.02 59.10
CA SER A 10 52.37 15.79 57.65
C SER A 10 52.68 14.35 57.25
N ILE A 11 52.89 13.42 58.20
CA ILE A 11 53.21 12.01 57.90
C ILE A 11 51.96 11.11 57.96
N ARG A 12 50.80 11.64 58.39
CA ARG A 12 49.57 10.85 58.53
C ARG A 12 48.61 10.98 57.35
N GLU A 13 48.96 11.75 56.32
CA GLU A 13 48.12 11.99 55.14
C GLU A 13 48.63 11.29 53.86
N GLU A 14 49.83 10.71 53.87
CA GLU A 14 50.40 10.00 52.71
C GLU A 14 50.25 8.48 52.77
N ASP A 15 49.66 7.93 53.82
CA ASP A 15 49.40 6.49 53.97
C ASP A 15 47.92 6.12 53.76
N GLU A 16 47.13 7.06 53.21
CA GLU A 16 45.84 6.72 52.63
C GLU A 16 46.04 6.23 51.18
N ARG A 17 45.91 4.92 51.02
CA ARG A 17 45.42 4.24 49.80
C ARG A 17 46.46 3.92 48.72
N THR A 18 47.49 3.17 49.10
CA THR A 18 48.08 2.18 48.17
C THR A 18 47.45 0.81 48.43
N GLU A 19 46.12 0.73 48.47
CA GLU A 19 45.41 -0.55 48.49
C GLU A 19 45.44 -1.10 47.05
N GLY A 20 46.34 -2.06 46.81
CA GLY A 20 46.36 -2.78 45.54
C GLY A 20 45.05 -3.56 45.36
N PHE A 21 44.43 -3.42 44.19
CA PHE A 21 43.23 -4.16 43.82
C PHE A 21 43.42 -5.66 44.05
N THR A 22 42.49 -6.27 44.79
CA THR A 22 42.52 -7.71 44.99
C THR A 22 42.13 -8.43 43.69
N LEU A 23 42.73 -9.59 43.41
CA LEU A 23 42.40 -10.41 42.24
C LEU A 23 40.89 -10.70 42.12
N VAL A 24 40.22 -10.83 43.25
CA VAL A 24 38.78 -11.04 43.36
C VAL A 24 38.00 -9.81 42.92
N GLU A 25 38.43 -8.61 43.30
CA GLU A 25 37.78 -7.36 42.91
C GLU A 25 37.89 -7.10 41.40
N LEU A 26 39.04 -7.42 40.80
CA LEU A 26 39.21 -7.32 39.34
C LEU A 26 38.30 -8.33 38.59
N LEU A 27 38.08 -9.52 39.15
CA LEU A 27 37.16 -10.50 38.58
C LEU A 27 35.69 -10.03 38.69
N VAL A 28 35.29 -9.51 39.84
CA VAL A 28 33.92 -9.01 40.06
C VAL A 28 33.64 -7.82 39.15
N THR A 29 34.57 -6.87 39.03
CA THR A 29 34.42 -5.71 38.13
C THR A 29 34.30 -6.12 36.67
N MET A 30 35.11 -7.09 36.20
CA MET A 30 34.97 -7.66 34.85
C MET A 30 33.62 -8.34 34.65
N THR A 31 33.14 -9.09 35.64
CA THR A 31 31.84 -9.78 35.56
C THR A 31 30.69 -8.78 35.48
N ILE A 32 30.73 -7.72 36.29
CA ILE A 32 29.75 -6.64 36.24
C ILE A 32 29.82 -5.92 34.89
N LEU A 33 31.01 -5.64 34.38
CA LEU A 33 31.20 -5.01 33.07
C LEU A 33 30.62 -5.85 31.94
N LEU A 34 30.80 -7.17 31.96
CA LEU A 34 30.22 -8.08 30.97
C LEU A 34 28.69 -8.09 31.03
N VAL A 35 28.10 -8.09 32.23
CA VAL A 35 26.65 -7.99 32.40
C VAL A 35 26.14 -6.66 31.85
N LEU A 36 26.82 -5.55 32.14
CA LEU A 36 26.46 -4.23 31.63
C LEU A 36 26.55 -4.17 30.10
N LEU A 37 27.64 -4.66 29.51
CA LEU A 37 27.78 -4.74 28.05
C LEU A 37 26.71 -5.63 27.41
N GLY A 38 26.37 -6.75 28.07
CA GLY A 38 25.28 -7.62 27.64
C GLY A 38 23.93 -6.89 27.61
N MET A 39 23.61 -6.12 28.66
CA MET A 39 22.40 -5.30 28.69
C MET A 39 22.37 -4.25 27.58
N VAL A 40 23.49 -3.57 27.35
CA VAL A 40 23.61 -2.56 26.27
C VAL A 40 23.42 -3.23 24.90
N PHE A 41 23.99 -4.42 24.69
CA PHE A 41 23.83 -5.16 23.44
C PHE A 41 22.37 -5.57 23.19
N VAL A 42 21.68 -6.09 24.21
CA VAL A 42 20.25 -6.44 24.10
C VAL A 42 19.40 -5.20 23.79
N ALA A 43 19.66 -4.08 24.47
CA ALA A 43 18.97 -2.82 24.20
C ALA A 43 19.22 -2.32 22.77
N PHE A 44 20.46 -2.41 22.29
CA PHE A 44 20.80 -2.02 20.92
C PHE A 44 20.08 -2.88 19.87
N VAL A 45 20.02 -4.20 20.08
CA VAL A 45 19.28 -5.11 19.19
C VAL A 45 17.79 -4.78 19.18
N ALA A 46 17.20 -4.55 20.36
CA ALA A 46 15.79 -4.20 20.48
C ALA A 46 15.46 -2.89 19.75
N VAL A 47 16.30 -1.87 19.92
CA VAL A 47 16.16 -0.58 19.23
C VAL A 47 16.30 -0.74 17.71
N THR A 48 17.28 -1.52 17.25
CA THR A 48 17.48 -1.78 15.81
C THR A 48 16.28 -2.49 15.21
N GLN A 49 15.75 -3.53 15.86
CA GLN A 49 14.54 -4.22 15.41
C GLN A 49 13.33 -3.28 15.38
N SER A 50 13.16 -2.43 16.39
CA SER A 50 12.09 -1.44 16.42
C SER A 50 12.14 -0.48 15.24
N PHE A 51 13.34 -0.02 14.86
CA PHE A 51 13.50 0.86 13.69
C PHE A 51 13.14 0.14 12.39
N LEU A 52 13.58 -1.10 12.21
CA LEU A 52 13.26 -1.90 11.02
C LEU A 52 11.75 -2.15 10.88
N THR A 53 11.05 -2.47 11.98
CA THR A 53 9.59 -2.63 11.99
C THR A 53 8.87 -1.32 11.66
N GLN A 54 9.33 -0.20 12.20
CA GLN A 54 8.71 1.10 11.94
C GLN A 54 8.91 1.56 10.49
N GLU A 55 10.08 1.32 9.92
CA GLU A 55 10.37 1.59 8.52
C GLU A 55 9.49 0.76 7.59
N ALA A 56 9.41 -0.56 7.83
CA ALA A 56 8.54 -1.48 7.09
C ALA A 56 7.07 -1.04 7.10
N TYR A 57 6.55 -0.66 8.27
CA TYR A 57 5.19 -0.19 8.41
C TYR A 57 4.94 1.11 7.64
N THR A 58 5.89 2.07 7.73
CA THR A 58 5.78 3.36 7.03
C THR A 58 5.82 3.18 5.51
N ASP A 59 6.66 2.28 5.02
CA ASP A 59 6.77 1.97 3.59
C ASP A 59 5.49 1.30 3.06
N SER A 60 4.98 0.30 3.79
CA SER A 60 3.70 -0.35 3.47
C SER A 60 2.55 0.67 3.39
N LEU A 61 2.48 1.60 4.35
CA LEU A 61 1.48 2.69 4.34
C LEU A 61 1.63 3.61 3.12
N ARG A 62 2.86 3.98 2.74
CA ARG A 62 3.10 4.88 1.60
C ARG A 62 2.71 4.23 0.28
N VAL A 63 3.11 2.97 0.06
CA VAL A 63 2.74 2.21 -1.13
C VAL A 63 1.22 2.07 -1.22
N ASN A 64 0.58 1.65 -0.12
CA ASN A 64 -0.85 1.44 -0.05
C ASN A 64 -1.64 2.75 -0.28
N ALA A 65 -1.27 3.84 0.39
CA ALA A 65 -1.91 5.15 0.20
C ALA A 65 -1.75 5.69 -1.23
N SER A 66 -0.57 5.52 -1.84
CA SER A 66 -0.33 5.91 -3.22
C SER A 66 -1.22 5.13 -4.20
N ALA A 67 -1.31 3.81 -4.04
CA ALA A 67 -2.17 2.96 -4.84
C ALA A 67 -3.65 3.32 -4.67
N MET A 68 -4.11 3.50 -3.42
CA MET A 68 -5.48 3.89 -3.07
C MET A 68 -5.87 5.24 -3.68
N ASN A 69 -4.99 6.24 -3.62
CA ASN A 69 -5.23 7.53 -4.24
C ASN A 69 -5.41 7.39 -5.76
N ARG A 70 -4.54 6.64 -6.44
CA ARG A 70 -4.62 6.42 -7.89
C ARG A 70 -5.89 5.66 -8.29
N MET A 71 -6.23 4.60 -7.56
CA MET A 71 -7.46 3.84 -7.81
C MET A 71 -8.70 4.71 -7.60
N THR A 72 -8.77 5.42 -6.48
CA THR A 72 -9.90 6.31 -6.15
C THR A 72 -10.07 7.41 -7.18
N GLU A 73 -8.99 8.08 -7.57
CA GLU A 73 -9.02 9.13 -8.59
C GLU A 73 -9.47 8.58 -9.95
N THR A 74 -9.10 7.35 -10.29
CA THR A 74 -9.50 6.71 -11.55
C THR A 74 -10.97 6.30 -11.52
N ILE A 75 -11.42 5.62 -10.46
CA ILE A 75 -12.81 5.18 -10.32
C ILE A 75 -13.77 6.36 -10.29
N ARG A 76 -13.41 7.46 -9.61
CA ARG A 76 -14.23 8.69 -9.61
C ARG A 76 -14.40 9.32 -10.99
N ALA A 77 -13.45 9.10 -11.89
CA ALA A 77 -13.55 9.55 -13.27
C ALA A 77 -14.28 8.57 -14.18
N GLY A 78 -14.77 7.45 -13.63
CA GLY A 78 -15.54 6.46 -14.34
C GLY A 78 -16.78 7.07 -14.99
N THR A 79 -16.98 6.80 -16.28
CA THR A 79 -18.11 7.33 -17.07
C THR A 79 -18.67 6.27 -17.99
N GLU A 80 -19.94 6.41 -18.34
CA GLU A 80 -20.53 5.65 -19.44
C GLU A 80 -20.01 6.16 -20.79
N ILE A 81 -19.94 5.26 -21.77
CA ILE A 81 -19.52 5.57 -23.14
C ILE A 81 -20.73 5.47 -24.06
N GLN A 82 -20.91 6.49 -24.91
CA GLN A 82 -21.93 6.49 -25.95
C GLN A 82 -21.53 5.58 -27.10
N VAL A 83 -22.52 4.89 -27.68
CA VAL A 83 -22.34 4.02 -28.83
C VAL A 83 -23.37 4.41 -29.87
N GLU A 84 -22.97 4.38 -31.15
CA GLU A 84 -23.87 4.69 -32.26
C GLU A 84 -25.09 3.75 -32.25
N ASP A 85 -26.29 4.33 -32.32
CA ASP A 85 -27.58 3.62 -32.41
C ASP A 85 -27.82 2.53 -31.34
N ALA A 86 -27.12 2.59 -30.21
CA ALA A 86 -27.23 1.63 -29.12
C ALA A 86 -27.28 2.32 -27.75
N ALA A 87 -27.76 1.59 -26.74
CA ALA A 87 -27.75 2.10 -25.38
C ALA A 87 -26.31 2.17 -24.85
N ASN A 88 -25.97 3.26 -24.16
CA ASN A 88 -24.65 3.52 -23.58
C ASN A 88 -24.02 2.28 -22.94
N ARG A 89 -22.72 2.11 -23.14
CA ARG A 89 -21.93 1.10 -22.43
C ARG A 89 -21.78 1.53 -20.97
N PRO A 90 -21.94 0.58 -20.01
CA PRO A 90 -21.67 0.88 -18.60
C PRO A 90 -20.23 1.36 -18.43
N ALA A 91 -19.99 2.10 -17.34
CA ALA A 91 -18.64 2.54 -17.01
C ALA A 91 -17.66 1.39 -16.79
N PHE A 92 -18.15 0.22 -16.36
CA PHE A 92 -17.34 -0.97 -16.16
C PHE A 92 -17.47 -1.93 -17.34
N VAL A 93 -16.32 -2.36 -17.87
CA VAL A 93 -16.22 -3.42 -18.88
C VAL A 93 -16.03 -4.77 -18.21
N VAL A 94 -15.22 -4.77 -17.15
CA VAL A 94 -14.91 -5.95 -16.33
C VAL A 94 -15.05 -5.56 -14.87
N ALA A 95 -15.72 -6.41 -14.10
CA ALA A 95 -15.82 -6.25 -12.65
C ALA A 95 -15.62 -7.62 -11.98
N GLY A 96 -14.54 -7.76 -11.24
CA GLY A 96 -14.22 -8.96 -10.48
C GLY A 96 -13.53 -8.60 -9.17
N PRO A 97 -13.32 -9.60 -8.29
CA PRO A 97 -12.78 -9.35 -6.94
C PRO A 97 -11.34 -8.81 -6.95
N ASN A 98 -10.54 -9.13 -7.96
CA ASN A 98 -9.12 -8.75 -8.06
C ASN A 98 -8.76 -8.12 -9.42
N GLU A 99 -9.76 -7.91 -10.28
CA GLU A 99 -9.58 -7.35 -11.61
C GLU A 99 -10.77 -6.45 -11.93
N MET A 100 -10.49 -5.30 -12.53
CA MET A 100 -11.50 -4.33 -12.89
C MET A 100 -11.05 -3.55 -14.11
N VAL A 101 -11.95 -3.36 -15.06
CA VAL A 101 -11.74 -2.50 -16.24
C VAL A 101 -12.83 -1.45 -16.27
N VAL A 102 -12.43 -0.18 -16.34
CA VAL A 102 -13.33 0.98 -16.27
C VAL A 102 -13.00 1.98 -17.38
N TYR A 103 -14.02 2.55 -18.00
CA TYR A 103 -13.90 3.70 -18.89
C TYR A 103 -13.86 4.99 -18.06
N ILE A 104 -12.93 5.88 -18.36
CA ILE A 104 -12.75 7.15 -17.68
C ILE A 104 -12.75 8.32 -18.67
N SER A 105 -13.27 9.46 -18.25
CA SER A 105 -13.21 10.71 -19.02
C SER A 105 -12.63 11.84 -18.17
N LYS A 106 -11.29 11.89 -18.11
CA LYS A 106 -10.51 12.98 -17.47
C LYS A 106 -9.97 13.99 -18.47
N ARG A 107 -10.03 13.66 -19.75
CA ARG A 107 -9.40 14.34 -20.88
C ARG A 107 -10.41 14.40 -22.03
N PRO A 108 -10.15 15.20 -23.09
CA PRO A 108 -11.06 15.28 -24.24
C PRO A 108 -11.33 13.92 -24.90
N VAL A 109 -10.35 13.01 -24.83
CA VAL A 109 -10.47 11.64 -25.31
C VAL A 109 -10.63 10.74 -24.09
N PRO A 110 -11.67 9.91 -24.02
CA PRO A 110 -11.83 8.97 -22.93
C PRO A 110 -10.75 7.89 -23.00
N GLU A 111 -10.43 7.34 -21.84
CA GLU A 111 -9.43 6.29 -21.68
C GLU A 111 -10.11 5.07 -21.04
N ARG A 112 -9.57 3.89 -21.31
CA ARG A 112 -9.92 2.65 -20.62
C ARG A 112 -8.78 2.27 -19.70
N THR A 113 -9.10 1.98 -18.45
CA THR A 113 -8.11 1.58 -17.44
C THR A 113 -8.42 0.20 -16.90
N ILE A 114 -7.39 -0.65 -16.84
CA ILE A 114 -7.41 -1.93 -16.14
C ILE A 114 -6.66 -1.80 -14.81
N PHE A 115 -7.24 -2.39 -13.77
CA PHE A 115 -6.55 -2.78 -12.55
C PHE A 115 -6.58 -4.30 -12.46
N SER A 116 -5.43 -4.93 -12.28
CA SER A 116 -5.35 -6.38 -12.13
C SER A 116 -4.25 -6.72 -11.15
N VAL A 117 -4.46 -7.78 -10.38
CA VAL A 117 -3.39 -8.32 -9.53
C VAL A 117 -2.73 -9.48 -10.25
N ASP A 118 -1.47 -9.28 -10.60
CA ASP A 118 -0.59 -10.34 -11.11
C ASP A 118 0.28 -10.82 -9.95
N GLN A 119 0.02 -12.05 -9.49
CA GLN A 119 0.68 -12.66 -8.33
C GLN A 119 0.57 -11.79 -7.05
N ASP A 120 1.64 -11.10 -6.68
CA ASP A 120 1.78 -10.24 -5.51
C ASP A 120 1.73 -8.74 -5.87
N THR A 121 1.51 -8.40 -7.14
CA THR A 121 1.69 -7.05 -7.67
C THR A 121 0.39 -6.55 -8.28
N LEU A 122 -0.06 -5.37 -7.84
CA LEU A 122 -1.19 -4.68 -8.45
C LEU A 122 -0.68 -3.76 -9.56
N VAL A 123 -1.16 -4.03 -10.77
CA VAL A 123 -0.83 -3.26 -11.96
C VAL A 123 -2.02 -2.43 -12.42
N MET A 124 -1.71 -1.30 -13.03
CA MET A 124 -2.65 -0.39 -13.66
C MET A 124 -2.22 -0.18 -15.11
N GLY A 125 -3.09 -0.53 -16.06
CA GLY A 125 -2.89 -0.29 -17.49
C GLY A 125 -3.85 0.80 -17.98
N THR A 126 -3.42 1.68 -18.89
CA THR A 126 -4.30 2.69 -19.50
C THR A 126 -4.13 2.74 -21.02
N ALA A 127 -5.26 2.85 -21.73
CA ALA A 127 -5.32 2.95 -23.18
C ALA A 127 -6.34 4.03 -23.59
N PRO A 128 -5.98 5.00 -24.44
CA PRO A 128 -6.95 5.95 -24.98
C PRO A 128 -7.90 5.27 -25.97
N ALA A 129 -9.07 5.86 -26.18
CA ALA A 129 -9.95 5.52 -27.30
C ALA A 129 -9.31 5.84 -28.66
N ASP A 130 -9.83 5.24 -29.73
CA ASP A 130 -9.46 5.60 -31.09
C ASP A 130 -9.98 7.01 -31.45
N LEU A 131 -9.07 7.92 -31.82
CA LEU A 131 -9.42 9.29 -32.22
C LEU A 131 -10.35 9.36 -33.44
N SER A 132 -10.33 8.35 -34.30
CA SER A 132 -11.18 8.30 -35.50
C SER A 132 -12.64 7.94 -35.22
N SER A 133 -12.93 7.48 -34.00
CA SER A 133 -14.26 7.05 -33.56
C SER A 133 -15.08 8.16 -32.89
N ASP A 134 -14.59 9.40 -32.84
CA ASP A 134 -15.35 10.56 -32.32
C ASP A 134 -16.66 10.76 -33.12
N PRO A 135 -17.85 10.85 -32.47
CA PRO A 135 -18.12 10.93 -31.03
C PRO A 135 -18.40 9.59 -30.32
N TYR A 136 -18.47 8.48 -31.06
CA TYR A 136 -18.78 7.14 -30.55
C TYR A 136 -17.52 6.33 -30.25
N TRP A 137 -16.85 6.70 -29.16
CA TRP A 137 -15.53 6.18 -28.79
C TRP A 137 -15.43 4.65 -28.79
N GLU A 138 -14.52 4.14 -29.61
CA GLU A 138 -14.15 2.73 -29.68
C GLU A 138 -12.82 2.47 -28.96
N PHE A 139 -12.72 1.31 -28.32
CA PHE A 139 -11.52 0.87 -27.63
C PHE A 139 -11.06 -0.50 -28.14
N PRO A 140 -9.74 -0.74 -28.28
CA PRO A 140 -9.22 -2.01 -28.76
C PRO A 140 -9.74 -3.20 -27.92
N GLY A 141 -10.33 -4.22 -28.52
CA GLY A 141 -10.80 -5.41 -27.79
C GLY A 141 -12.21 -5.30 -27.19
N ASP A 142 -12.92 -4.19 -27.40
CA ASP A 142 -14.36 -4.10 -27.07
C ASP A 142 -15.23 -5.03 -27.94
N ASP A 143 -14.69 -5.55 -29.04
CA ASP A 143 -15.38 -6.42 -30.01
C ASP A 143 -15.50 -7.89 -29.53
N GLY A 144 -15.39 -8.14 -28.23
CA GLY A 144 -15.37 -9.49 -27.64
C GLY A 144 -14.01 -10.19 -27.69
N GLY A 145 -12.93 -9.43 -27.89
CA GLY A 145 -11.56 -9.94 -27.75
C GLY A 145 -11.18 -10.11 -26.28
N GLU A 146 -10.27 -11.03 -25.98
CA GLU A 146 -9.71 -11.20 -24.63
C GLU A 146 -8.99 -9.91 -24.22
N LEU A 147 -9.46 -9.28 -23.14
CA LEU A 147 -8.82 -8.09 -22.58
C LEU A 147 -7.53 -8.52 -21.89
N SER A 148 -6.38 -8.20 -22.51
CA SER A 148 -5.07 -8.45 -21.94
C SER A 148 -4.41 -7.15 -21.50
N LEU A 149 -3.57 -7.20 -20.46
CA LEU A 149 -2.69 -6.10 -20.07
C LEU A 149 -1.81 -5.61 -21.23
N SER A 150 -1.46 -6.49 -22.16
CA SER A 150 -0.69 -6.17 -23.37
C SER A 150 -1.43 -5.26 -24.36
N SER A 151 -2.76 -5.15 -24.26
CA SER A 151 -3.58 -4.23 -25.05
C SER A 151 -3.55 -2.80 -24.52
N TYR A 152 -2.88 -2.56 -23.40
CA TYR A 152 -2.75 -1.24 -22.78
C TYR A 152 -1.39 -0.63 -23.09
N GLY A 153 -1.38 0.64 -23.52
CA GLY A 153 -0.17 1.32 -23.97
C GLY A 153 0.81 1.62 -22.83
N GLU A 154 0.29 2.06 -21.68
CA GLU A 154 1.08 2.29 -20.46
C GLU A 154 0.61 1.32 -19.38
N VAL A 155 1.48 0.40 -18.96
CA VAL A 155 1.26 -0.48 -17.80
C VAL A 155 2.25 -0.09 -16.71
N ARG A 156 1.74 0.20 -15.51
CA ARG A 156 2.53 0.54 -14.34
C ARG A 156 2.13 -0.28 -13.13
N GLN A 157 3.12 -0.65 -12.36
CA GLN A 157 2.93 -1.23 -11.04
C GLN A 157 2.55 -0.13 -10.05
N ILE A 158 1.46 -0.32 -9.30
CA ILE A 158 0.97 0.66 -8.31
C ILE A 158 1.07 0.16 -6.86
N ALA A 159 1.09 -1.15 -6.64
CA ALA A 159 1.43 -1.76 -5.35
C ALA A 159 2.13 -3.11 -5.56
N HIS A 160 2.87 -3.58 -4.54
CA HIS A 160 3.57 -4.87 -4.54
C HIS A 160 3.47 -5.56 -3.20
N ARG A 161 3.86 -6.84 -3.17
CA ARG A 161 3.82 -7.67 -1.95
C ARG A 161 2.45 -7.68 -1.30
N ILE A 162 1.44 -7.84 -2.15
CA ILE A 162 0.06 -8.04 -1.73
C ILE A 162 -0.05 -9.51 -1.30
N PRO A 163 -0.43 -9.81 -0.05
CA PRO A 163 -0.48 -11.19 0.45
C PRO A 163 -1.33 -12.11 -0.43
N GLU A 164 -0.95 -13.37 -0.58
CA GLU A 164 -1.73 -14.36 -1.35
C GLU A 164 -3.07 -14.68 -0.67
N SER A 165 -3.11 -14.69 0.67
CA SER A 165 -4.34 -14.93 1.46
C SER A 165 -5.21 -13.68 1.61
N ARG A 166 -5.17 -12.76 0.63
CA ARG A 166 -5.91 -11.49 0.67
C ARG A 166 -7.41 -11.68 0.49
N PRO A 167 -8.23 -10.80 1.11
CA PRO A 167 -9.63 -10.65 0.71
C PRO A 167 -9.73 -10.05 -0.70
N SER A 168 -10.92 -10.09 -1.30
CA SER A 168 -11.22 -9.38 -2.55
C SER A 168 -10.83 -7.91 -2.44
N ILE A 169 -10.07 -7.42 -3.42
CA ILE A 169 -9.68 -6.00 -3.47
C ILE A 169 -10.86 -5.12 -3.82
N PHE A 170 -11.71 -5.56 -4.74
CA PHE A 170 -12.86 -4.79 -5.21
C PHE A 170 -14.16 -5.44 -4.73
N THR A 171 -15.03 -4.62 -4.15
CA THR A 171 -16.42 -4.98 -3.83
C THR A 171 -17.34 -3.90 -4.38
N TYR A 172 -18.45 -4.30 -4.99
CA TYR A 172 -19.27 -3.42 -5.83
C TYR A 172 -20.65 -3.23 -5.21
N TYR A 173 -21.13 -2.00 -5.24
CA TYR A 173 -22.41 -1.64 -4.63
C TYR A 173 -23.29 -0.85 -5.59
N ASP A 174 -24.61 -1.02 -5.46
CA ASP A 174 -25.62 -0.27 -6.22
C ASP A 174 -25.95 1.10 -5.61
N ALA A 175 -26.99 1.76 -6.16
CA ALA A 175 -27.42 3.10 -5.76
C ALA A 175 -27.97 3.14 -4.32
N GLU A 176 -28.58 2.05 -3.89
CA GLU A 176 -29.10 1.82 -2.55
C GLU A 176 -28.00 1.42 -1.56
N GLY A 177 -26.78 1.23 -2.07
CA GLY A 177 -25.62 0.81 -1.31
C GLY A 177 -25.64 -0.65 -0.91
N GLN A 178 -26.43 -1.47 -1.58
CA GLN A 178 -26.41 -2.93 -1.41
C GLN A 178 -25.22 -3.52 -2.16
N ASP A 179 -24.55 -4.48 -1.53
CA ASP A 179 -23.51 -5.27 -2.17
C ASP A 179 -24.12 -6.11 -3.30
N LEU A 180 -23.51 -6.03 -4.48
CA LEU A 180 -23.91 -6.79 -5.66
C LEU A 180 -23.47 -8.26 -5.61
N GLY A 181 -22.64 -8.64 -4.64
CA GLY A 181 -22.21 -10.03 -4.42
C GLY A 181 -21.29 -10.57 -5.53
N ILE A 182 -20.58 -9.67 -6.22
CA ILE A 182 -19.70 -10.02 -7.34
C ILE A 182 -18.48 -10.76 -6.79
N SER A 183 -18.50 -12.09 -6.92
CA SER A 183 -17.43 -12.99 -6.46
C SER A 183 -16.67 -13.65 -7.60
N THR A 184 -17.19 -13.56 -8.83
CA THR A 184 -16.56 -14.00 -10.06
C THR A 184 -16.35 -12.82 -10.99
N LEU A 185 -15.50 -13.01 -12.00
CA LEU A 185 -15.30 -12.00 -13.04
C LEU A 185 -16.59 -11.84 -13.85
N LEU A 186 -17.12 -10.62 -13.89
CA LEU A 186 -18.18 -10.21 -14.80
C LEU A 186 -17.57 -9.48 -15.99
N THR A 187 -18.08 -9.74 -17.19
CA THR A 187 -17.54 -9.17 -18.43
C THR A 187 -18.64 -8.72 -19.36
N LEU A 188 -18.43 -7.62 -20.07
CA LEU A 188 -19.23 -7.32 -21.26
C LEU A 188 -18.94 -8.33 -22.39
N PRO A 189 -19.95 -8.65 -23.22
CA PRO A 189 -21.32 -8.11 -23.20
C PRO A 189 -22.29 -8.81 -22.22
N ASP A 190 -21.94 -10.00 -21.72
CA ASP A 190 -22.86 -10.91 -21.05
C ASP A 190 -23.46 -10.35 -19.75
N ASP A 191 -22.67 -9.62 -18.96
CA ASP A 191 -23.07 -9.12 -17.63
C ASP A 191 -23.52 -7.65 -17.61
N ARG A 192 -23.88 -7.11 -18.77
CA ARG A 192 -24.20 -5.68 -18.94
C ARG A 192 -25.17 -5.13 -17.89
N THR A 193 -26.23 -5.86 -17.57
CA THR A 193 -27.26 -5.39 -16.63
C THR A 193 -26.73 -5.21 -15.20
N THR A 194 -25.87 -6.12 -14.74
CA THR A 194 -25.23 -6.04 -13.42
C THR A 194 -24.17 -4.93 -13.40
N LEU A 195 -23.35 -4.84 -14.45
CA LEU A 195 -22.32 -3.79 -14.57
C LEU A 195 -22.94 -2.38 -14.59
N GLN A 196 -24.10 -2.21 -15.21
CA GLN A 196 -24.87 -0.95 -15.21
C GLN A 196 -25.45 -0.57 -13.86
N ARG A 197 -25.56 -1.50 -12.90
CA ARG A 197 -26.06 -1.20 -11.55
C ARG A 197 -24.99 -0.69 -10.61
N ILE A 198 -23.70 -0.85 -10.94
CA ILE A 198 -22.60 -0.41 -10.08
C ILE A 198 -22.64 1.12 -9.93
N ARG A 199 -22.65 1.61 -8.70
CA ARG A 199 -22.62 3.04 -8.35
C ARG A 199 -21.47 3.42 -7.43
N SER A 200 -20.94 2.45 -6.69
CA SER A 200 -19.73 2.64 -5.89
C SER A 200 -18.91 1.36 -5.82
N VAL A 201 -17.61 1.53 -5.65
CA VAL A 201 -16.64 0.45 -5.48
C VAL A 201 -15.94 0.67 -4.15
N GLU A 202 -15.99 -0.34 -3.29
CA GLU A 202 -15.10 -0.43 -2.14
C GLU A 202 -13.80 -1.08 -2.57
N ILE A 203 -12.70 -0.43 -2.23
CA ILE A 203 -11.36 -0.91 -2.45
C ILE A 203 -10.79 -1.29 -1.09
N ARG A 204 -10.38 -2.54 -0.93
CA ARG A 204 -9.63 -3.04 0.24
C ARG A 204 -8.26 -3.51 -0.22
N LEU A 205 -7.23 -2.73 0.07
CA LEU A 205 -5.86 -3.05 -0.32
C LEU A 205 -5.03 -3.38 0.91
N THR A 206 -4.38 -4.54 0.89
CA THR A 206 -3.46 -4.99 1.94
C THR A 206 -2.06 -5.14 1.34
N VAL A 207 -1.08 -4.46 1.94
CA VAL A 207 0.32 -4.47 1.50
C VAL A 207 1.21 -4.89 2.65
N ASP A 208 2.15 -5.79 2.38
CA ASP A 208 3.20 -6.17 3.32
C ASP A 208 4.57 -5.95 2.69
N SER A 209 5.13 -4.75 2.86
CA SER A 209 6.40 -4.41 2.21
C SER A 209 7.59 -5.19 2.78
N GLN A 210 7.50 -5.75 4.00
CA GLN A 210 8.60 -6.43 4.67
C GLN A 210 8.08 -7.55 5.61
N PRO A 211 7.73 -8.74 5.07
CA PRO A 211 7.06 -9.81 5.83
C PRO A 211 7.92 -10.38 6.98
N THR A 212 9.22 -10.11 6.99
CA THR A 212 10.14 -10.55 8.05
C THR A 212 10.08 -9.68 9.30
N PHE A 213 9.74 -8.39 9.16
CA PHE A 213 9.84 -7.41 10.26
C PHE A 213 8.58 -6.58 10.46
N GLY A 214 7.65 -6.59 9.49
CA GLY A 214 6.40 -5.83 9.50
C GLY A 214 5.17 -6.72 9.68
N SER A 215 4.03 -6.07 9.89
CA SER A 215 2.71 -6.69 9.76
C SER A 215 2.01 -6.09 8.55
N PRO A 216 1.19 -6.86 7.82
CA PRO A 216 0.44 -6.34 6.68
C PRO A 216 -0.40 -5.12 7.07
N VAL A 217 -0.40 -4.11 6.22
CA VAL A 217 -1.19 -2.89 6.40
C VAL A 217 -2.35 -2.91 5.43
N GLU A 218 -3.57 -2.85 5.97
CA GLU A 218 -4.80 -2.76 5.20
C GLU A 218 -5.33 -1.32 5.18
N ILE A 219 -5.73 -0.86 3.99
CA ILE A 219 -6.47 0.39 3.79
C ILE A 219 -7.76 0.03 3.04
N GLN A 220 -8.88 0.57 3.52
CA GLN A 220 -10.18 0.42 2.90
C GLN A 220 -10.78 1.79 2.61
N ASP A 221 -11.27 1.99 1.38
CA ASP A 221 -12.03 3.18 1.01
C ASP A 221 -13.18 2.83 0.07
N ARG A 222 -14.29 3.57 0.17
CA ARG A 222 -15.45 3.39 -0.70
C ARG A 222 -15.60 4.60 -1.61
N VAL A 223 -15.54 4.34 -2.90
CA VAL A 223 -15.50 5.33 -3.96
C VAL A 223 -16.81 5.33 -4.72
N VAL A 224 -17.54 6.45 -4.65
CA VAL A 224 -18.75 6.67 -5.46
C VAL A 224 -18.36 7.18 -6.84
N LEU A 225 -19.10 6.77 -7.87
CA LEU A 225 -18.94 7.27 -9.24
C LEU A 225 -19.92 8.43 -9.49
N PRO A 226 -19.46 9.69 -9.45
CA PRO A 226 -20.35 10.85 -9.60
C PRO A 226 -20.80 11.09 -11.05
N ASN A 227 -20.05 10.60 -12.03
CA ASN A 227 -20.25 10.95 -13.44
C ASN A 227 -21.19 9.99 -14.20
N LEU A 228 -21.83 9.05 -13.50
CA LEU A 228 -22.77 8.13 -14.12
C LEU A 228 -24.04 8.90 -14.53
N GLY A 229 -24.29 8.97 -15.84
CA GLY A 229 -25.42 9.70 -16.43
C GLY A 229 -25.15 11.16 -16.80
N VAL A 230 -23.91 11.67 -16.68
CA VAL A 230 -23.55 13.03 -17.11
C VAL A 230 -23.02 12.98 -18.54
N ILE A 231 -23.89 13.28 -19.48
CA ILE A 231 -23.55 13.52 -20.89
C ILE A 231 -22.83 14.87 -20.94
N GLN A 232 -21.56 14.94 -21.37
CA GLN A 232 -21.00 16.22 -21.80
C GLN A 232 -21.43 16.42 -23.26
N GLU A 233 -22.29 17.42 -23.46
CA GLU A 233 -22.65 18.01 -24.76
C GLU A 233 -21.45 18.56 -25.53
#